data_AF-A0A3P7LC77-F1
#
_entry.id   AF-A0A3P7LC77-F1
#
_cell.length_a   1.000
_cell.length_b   1.000
_cell.length_c   1.000
_cell.angle_alpha   90.00
_cell.angle_beta   90.00
_cell.angle_gamma   90.00
#
_symmetry.space_group_name_H-M   'P 1'
#
loop_
_entity.id
_entity.type
_entity.pdbx_description
1 polymer ?
#
loop_
_entity_poly.entity_id
_entity_poly.type
_entity_poly.pdbx_seq_one_letter_code
_entity_poly.pdbx_strand_id
1 'polypeptide(L)'
;MGDPITCWTPAQFTKQWSDFVNQYCYVHGTYFVPLNETLPFSESERRRIPINYYQWVPYILAVQAFLFYLPRFVWKSLIALCGYDLAGAIQFVDGFWTALKTNDATFKARIAAFEGRASAYIWDGLRLARRKGSRDMALYYAVSTVIQSVNAWIQWYALNSLLDSPLYTLWGPALVGDLMRGDDWQVTGHFPRITHCDFNRRRPASVQVNF
;
A
#
# COMPACT_ATOMS: atom_id res chain seq x y z
N MET A 1 -6.05 21.07 10.59
CA MET A 1 -5.99 20.26 9.36
C MET A 1 -5.89 21.26 8.22
N GLY A 2 -4.78 21.28 7.47
CA GLY A 2 -4.56 22.23 6.38
C GLY A 2 -5.32 21.85 5.11
N ASP A 3 -5.43 22.80 4.17
CA ASP A 3 -6.07 22.57 2.88
C ASP A 3 -5.19 21.66 1.98
N PRO A 4 -5.79 20.74 1.19
CA PRO A 4 -5.03 19.79 0.37
C PRO A 4 -4.26 20.43 -0.79
N ILE A 5 -4.74 21.59 -1.26
CA ILE A 5 -4.08 22.43 -2.27
C ILE A 5 -4.37 23.89 -1.97
N THR A 6 -3.40 24.76 -2.26
CA THR A 6 -3.58 26.22 -2.20
C THR A 6 -3.14 26.81 -3.52
N CYS A 7 -4.07 27.41 -4.25
CA CYS A 7 -3.81 28.01 -5.55
C CYS A 7 -3.43 29.49 -5.40
N TRP A 8 -2.41 29.91 -6.14
CA TRP A 8 -2.14 31.34 -6.34
C TRP A 8 -3.20 31.92 -7.28
N THR A 9 -4.17 32.64 -6.72
CA THR A 9 -5.28 33.26 -7.47
C THR A 9 -5.05 34.76 -7.66
N PRO A 10 -5.62 35.38 -8.71
CA PRO A 10 -5.46 36.81 -8.95
C PRO A 10 -6.02 37.67 -7.81
N ALA A 11 -5.41 38.82 -7.55
CA ALA A 11 -5.76 39.70 -6.41
C ALA A 11 -7.22 40.21 -6.45
N GLN A 12 -7.86 40.24 -7.62
CA GLN A 12 -9.27 40.62 -7.77
C GLN A 12 -10.27 39.56 -7.31
N PHE A 13 -9.83 38.34 -6.97
CA PHE A 13 -10.74 37.28 -6.50
C PHE A 13 -11.07 37.48 -5.03
N THR A 14 -12.36 37.39 -4.69
CA THR A 14 -12.78 37.32 -3.29
C THR A 14 -12.39 35.97 -2.70
N LYS A 15 -12.35 35.87 -1.38
CA LYS A 15 -12.03 34.61 -0.68
C LYS A 15 -12.87 33.42 -1.17
N GLN A 16 -14.17 33.63 -1.41
CA GLN A 16 -15.07 32.58 -1.92
C GLN A 16 -14.65 32.09 -3.31
N TRP A 17 -14.16 32.98 -4.18
CA TRP A 17 -13.64 32.59 -5.49
C TRP A 17 -12.33 31.83 -5.37
N SER A 18 -11.43 32.24 -4.46
CA SER A 18 -10.19 31.52 -4.20
C SER A 18 -10.46 30.09 -3.67
N ASP A 19 -11.40 29.94 -2.74
CA ASP A 19 -11.80 28.63 -2.21
C ASP A 19 -12.44 27.75 -3.29
N PHE A 20 -13.25 28.33 -4.19
CA PHE A 20 -13.80 27.63 -5.35
C PHE A 20 -12.71 27.16 -6.32
N VAL A 21 -11.71 28.01 -6.62
CA VAL A 21 -10.59 27.64 -7.51
C VAL A 21 -9.76 26.52 -6.88
N ASN A 22 -9.51 26.56 -5.57
CA ASN A 22 -8.80 25.49 -4.87
C ASN A 22 -9.52 24.14 -5.06
N GLN A 23 -10.83 24.10 -4.85
CA GLN A 23 -11.63 22.88 -5.06
C GLN A 23 -11.68 22.46 -6.53
N TYR A 24 -11.86 23.42 -7.44
CA TYR A 24 -11.88 23.15 -8.87
C TYR A 24 -10.58 22.49 -9.32
N CYS A 25 -9.43 23.07 -8.96
CA CYS A 25 -8.12 22.52 -9.31
C CYS A 25 -7.84 21.18 -8.62
N TYR A 26 -8.28 21.03 -7.37
CA TYR A 26 -8.17 19.76 -6.67
C TYR A 26 -8.92 18.65 -7.38
N VAL A 27 -10.12 18.90 -7.93
CA VAL A 27 -10.97 17.88 -8.57
C VAL A 27 -10.63 17.66 -10.04
N HIS A 28 -10.42 18.73 -10.81
CA HIS A 28 -10.11 18.64 -12.24
C HIS A 28 -8.71 18.14 -12.55
N GLY A 29 -7.82 18.14 -11.55
CA GLY A 29 -6.45 17.68 -11.70
C GLY A 29 -5.47 18.80 -12.07
N THR A 30 -4.19 18.52 -11.89
CA THR A 30 -3.10 19.46 -12.20
C THR A 30 -2.09 18.80 -13.12
N TYR A 31 -1.15 19.58 -13.64
CA TYR A 31 -0.07 19.08 -14.48
C TYR A 31 1.25 19.76 -14.10
N PHE A 32 2.37 19.12 -14.43
CA PHE A 32 3.70 19.62 -14.16
C PHE A 32 4.40 20.08 -15.43
N VAL A 33 4.98 21.28 -15.35
CA VAL A 33 5.90 21.84 -16.34
C VAL A 33 7.09 22.39 -15.55
N PRO A 34 8.35 22.12 -15.95
CA PRO A 34 9.51 22.70 -15.30
C PRO A 34 9.45 24.23 -15.28
N LEU A 35 9.78 24.85 -14.15
CA LEU A 35 9.69 26.32 -13.97
C LEU A 35 10.64 27.12 -14.88
N ASN A 36 11.67 26.48 -15.42
CA ASN A 36 12.62 27.09 -16.35
C ASN A 36 12.09 27.18 -17.79
N GLU A 37 10.98 26.50 -18.09
CA GLU A 37 10.37 26.48 -19.42
C GLU A 37 9.12 27.36 -19.45
N THR A 38 8.85 27.97 -20.60
CA THR A 38 7.60 28.70 -20.80
C THR A 38 6.44 27.73 -20.99
N LEU A 39 5.25 28.08 -20.50
CA LEU A 39 4.05 27.28 -20.69
C LEU A 39 3.74 27.12 -22.20
N PRO A 40 3.73 25.88 -22.74
CA PRO A 40 3.44 25.67 -24.15
C PRO A 40 1.97 25.97 -24.47
N PHE A 41 1.73 26.48 -25.68
CA PHE A 41 0.38 26.87 -26.13
C PHE A 41 -0.52 25.65 -26.39
N SER A 42 0.06 24.54 -26.86
CA SER A 42 -0.69 23.31 -27.10
C SER A 42 -1.09 22.66 -25.77
N GLU A 43 -2.38 22.36 -25.60
CA GLU A 43 -2.88 21.68 -24.41
C GLU A 43 -2.25 20.30 -24.22
N SER A 44 -2.00 19.57 -25.32
CA SER A 44 -1.41 18.23 -25.28
C SER A 44 0.02 18.22 -24.76
N GLU A 45 0.81 19.23 -25.12
CA GLU A 45 2.20 19.37 -24.69
C GLU A 45 2.29 19.83 -23.24
N ARG A 46 1.42 20.78 -22.86
CA ARG A 46 1.32 21.30 -21.51
C ARG A 46 0.90 20.25 -20.48
N ARG A 47 0.02 19.32 -20.88
CA ARG A 47 -0.50 18.24 -20.03
C ARG A 47 0.24 16.91 -20.21
N ARG A 48 1.46 16.94 -20.74
CA ARG A 48 2.28 15.74 -20.94
C ARG A 48 2.51 14.96 -19.65
N ILE A 49 2.64 15.66 -18.52
CA ILE A 49 2.81 15.06 -17.18
C ILE A 49 1.62 15.46 -16.30
N PRO A 50 0.49 14.71 -16.37
CA PRO A 50 -0.68 14.96 -15.53
C PRO A 50 -0.50 14.41 -14.12
N ILE A 51 -1.09 15.07 -13.13
CA ILE A 51 -0.95 14.76 -11.72
C ILE A 51 -2.34 14.65 -11.10
N ASN A 52 -2.92 13.46 -11.24
CA ASN A 52 -4.27 13.15 -10.75
C ASN A 52 -4.28 12.03 -9.70
N TYR A 53 -3.14 11.43 -9.39
CA TYR A 53 -3.06 10.27 -8.49
C TYR A 53 -3.29 10.63 -7.01
N TYR A 54 -2.96 11.86 -6.56
CA TYR A 54 -3.09 12.26 -5.15
C TYR A 54 -4.51 12.14 -4.60
N GLN A 55 -5.53 12.30 -5.44
CA GLN A 55 -6.93 12.11 -5.06
C GLN A 55 -7.24 10.65 -4.72
N TRP A 56 -6.61 9.71 -5.45
CA TRP A 56 -6.93 8.29 -5.41
C TRP A 56 -6.04 7.49 -4.46
N VAL A 57 -4.85 8.00 -4.15
CA VAL A 57 -3.87 7.35 -3.27
C VAL A 57 -4.49 6.82 -1.97
N PRO A 58 -5.29 7.59 -1.19
CA PRO A 58 -5.86 7.08 0.06
C PRO A 58 -6.77 5.86 -0.13
N TYR A 59 -7.60 5.89 -1.18
CA TYR A 59 -8.53 4.80 -1.48
C TYR A 59 -7.80 3.56 -1.98
N ILE A 60 -6.81 3.75 -2.84
CA ILE A 60 -6.01 2.64 -3.37
C ILE A 60 -5.23 1.99 -2.24
N LEU A 61 -4.53 2.77 -1.40
CA LEU A 61 -3.79 2.23 -0.26
C LEU A 61 -4.69 1.46 0.72
N ALA A 62 -5.94 1.91 0.95
CA ALA A 62 -6.91 1.17 1.75
C ALA A 62 -7.27 -0.19 1.13
N VAL A 63 -7.50 -0.23 -0.19
CA VAL A 63 -7.74 -1.47 -0.92
C VAL A 63 -6.51 -2.38 -0.88
N GLN A 64 -5.31 -1.84 -1.07
CA GLN A 64 -4.06 -2.61 -0.99
C GLN A 64 -3.85 -3.21 0.39
N ALA A 65 -4.10 -2.45 1.47
CA ALA A 65 -4.02 -2.96 2.84
C ALA A 65 -5.00 -4.12 3.06
N PHE A 66 -6.23 -4.01 2.55
CA PHE A 66 -7.21 -5.09 2.58
C PHE A 66 -6.72 -6.33 1.80
N LEU A 67 -6.20 -6.13 0.59
CA LEU A 67 -5.67 -7.22 -0.24
C LEU A 67 -4.47 -7.91 0.40
N PHE A 68 -3.59 -7.17 1.12
CA PHE A 68 -2.49 -7.75 1.89
C PHE A 68 -2.96 -8.60 3.08
N TYR A 69 -4.18 -8.38 3.59
CA TYR A 69 -4.75 -9.19 4.67
C TYR A 69 -5.31 -10.53 4.18
N LEU A 70 -5.74 -10.62 2.91
CA LEU A 70 -6.41 -11.81 2.36
C LEU A 70 -5.59 -13.11 2.48
N PRO A 71 -4.28 -13.17 2.21
CA PRO A 71 -3.56 -14.44 2.28
C PRO A 71 -3.49 -15.00 3.71
N ARG A 72 -3.50 -14.13 4.75
CA ARG A 72 -3.61 -14.55 6.14
C ARG A 72 -4.96 -15.19 6.43
N PHE A 73 -6.04 -14.61 5.89
CA PHE A 73 -7.37 -15.21 5.99
C PHE A 73 -7.41 -16.58 5.31
N VAL A 74 -6.87 -16.69 4.09
CA VAL A 74 -6.75 -17.97 3.36
C VAL A 74 -5.99 -19.01 4.18
N TRP A 75 -4.85 -18.67 4.77
CA TRP A 75 -4.11 -19.57 5.65
C TRP A 75 -4.95 -20.06 6.83
N LYS A 76 -5.66 -19.15 7.50
CA LYS A 76 -6.53 -19.49 8.65
C LYS A 76 -7.70 -20.39 8.24
N SER A 77 -8.28 -20.20 7.06
CA SER A 77 -9.31 -21.08 6.53
C SER A 77 -8.75 -22.47 6.16
N LEU A 78 -7.58 -22.52 5.51
CA LEU A 78 -6.94 -23.78 5.11
C LEU A 78 -6.52 -24.63 6.31
N ILE A 79 -5.96 -24.03 7.37
CA ILE A 79 -5.58 -24.78 8.57
C ILE A 79 -6.80 -25.32 9.32
N ALA A 80 -7.92 -24.59 9.30
CA ALA A 80 -9.18 -25.08 9.88
C ALA A 80 -9.71 -26.32 9.14
N LEU A 81 -9.59 -26.36 7.80
CA LEU A 81 -9.91 -27.54 7.00
C LEU A 81 -8.98 -28.72 7.28
N CYS A 82 -7.70 -28.42 7.55
CA CYS A 82 -6.66 -29.39 7.90
C CYS A 82 -6.97 -30.12 9.22
N GLY A 83 -7.83 -29.59 10.09
CA GLY A 83 -8.36 -30.29 11.27
C GLY A 83 -7.37 -30.48 12.43
N TYR A 84 -6.16 -29.91 12.35
CA TYR A 84 -5.21 -29.81 13.45
C TYR A 84 -5.12 -28.36 13.91
N ASP A 85 -5.48 -28.08 15.16
CA ASP A 85 -5.37 -26.74 15.73
C ASP A 85 -3.94 -26.45 16.19
N LEU A 86 -3.13 -25.97 15.24
CA LEU A 86 -1.76 -25.53 15.52
C LEU A 86 -1.72 -24.40 16.56
N ALA A 87 -2.71 -23.50 16.56
CA ALA A 87 -2.71 -22.35 17.46
C ALA A 87 -2.90 -22.80 18.91
N GLY A 88 -3.86 -23.69 19.18
CA GLY A 88 -4.05 -24.30 20.48
C GLY A 88 -2.82 -25.07 20.96
N ALA A 89 -2.18 -25.83 20.07
CA ALA A 89 -0.98 -26.59 20.43
C ALA A 89 0.21 -25.70 20.81
N ILE A 90 0.43 -24.61 20.08
CA ILE A 90 1.49 -23.64 20.40
C ILE A 90 1.19 -22.96 21.74
N GLN A 91 -0.03 -22.50 21.96
CA GLN A 91 -0.43 -21.83 23.21
C GLN A 91 -0.27 -22.74 24.43
N PHE A 92 -0.63 -24.02 24.30
CA PHE A 92 -0.46 -25.00 25.37
C PHE A 92 1.02 -25.20 25.73
N VAL A 93 1.87 -25.42 24.73
CA VAL A 93 3.30 -25.67 24.94
C VAL A 93 4.00 -24.42 25.49
N ASP A 94 3.64 -23.23 25.00
CA ASP A 94 4.18 -21.96 25.46
C ASP A 94 3.80 -21.67 26.91
N GLY A 95 2.52 -21.89 27.29
CA GLY A 95 2.06 -21.76 28.66
C GLY A 95 2.75 -22.77 29.60
N PHE A 96 2.90 -24.02 29.16
CA PHE A 96 3.62 -25.05 29.90
C PHE A 96 5.10 -24.72 30.08
N TRP A 97 5.77 -24.25 29.03
CA TRP A 97 7.17 -23.84 29.08
C TRP A 97 7.38 -22.67 30.04
N THR A 98 6.52 -21.66 29.95
CA THR A 98 6.58 -20.47 30.83
C THR A 98 6.50 -20.87 32.31
N ALA A 99 5.63 -21.83 32.66
CA ALA A 99 5.51 -22.34 34.02
C ALA A 99 6.71 -23.19 34.48
N LEU A 100 7.35 -23.93 33.57
CA LEU A 100 8.53 -24.76 33.88
C LEU A 100 9.82 -23.94 33.99
N LYS A 101 9.97 -22.90 33.18
CA LYS A 101 11.19 -22.08 33.12
C LYS A 101 11.45 -21.34 34.43
N THR A 102 10.40 -20.87 35.10
CA THR A 102 10.49 -20.12 36.37
C THR A 102 10.85 -21.00 37.57
N ASN A 103 10.58 -22.30 37.51
CA ASN A 103 10.84 -23.24 38.60
C ASN A 103 12.23 -23.86 38.49
N ASP A 104 13.21 -23.32 39.23
CA ASP A 104 14.59 -23.78 39.20
C ASP A 104 14.80 -25.17 39.84
N ALA A 105 13.94 -25.52 40.82
CA ALA A 105 13.93 -26.83 41.47
C ALA A 105 13.63 -28.00 40.51
N THR A 106 13.00 -27.72 39.36
CA THR A 106 12.67 -28.73 38.34
C THR A 106 13.71 -28.88 37.26
N PHE A 107 14.83 -28.14 37.29
CA PHE A 107 15.81 -28.09 36.20
C PHE A 107 16.23 -29.47 35.69
N LYS A 108 16.59 -30.39 36.59
CA LYS A 108 16.97 -31.77 36.26
C LYS A 108 15.81 -32.63 35.74
N ALA A 109 14.58 -32.33 36.14
CA ALA A 109 13.36 -33.06 35.74
C ALA A 109 12.63 -32.44 34.53
N ARG A 110 13.12 -31.32 33.97
CA ARG A 110 12.46 -30.62 32.85
C ARG A 110 12.27 -31.50 31.62
N ILE A 111 13.29 -32.28 31.25
CA ILE A 111 13.24 -33.17 30.09
C ILE A 111 12.13 -34.23 30.28
N ALA A 112 12.09 -34.87 31.46
CA ALA A 112 11.05 -35.84 31.80
C ALA A 112 9.64 -35.21 31.85
N ALA A 113 9.52 -33.96 32.33
CA ALA A 113 8.25 -33.24 32.33
C ALA A 113 7.75 -32.92 30.91
N PHE A 114 8.66 -32.54 29.99
CA PHE A 114 8.34 -32.36 28.58
C PHE A 114 7.90 -33.65 27.91
N GLU A 115 8.64 -34.74 28.16
CA GLU A 115 8.37 -36.07 27.60
C GLU A 115 7.02 -36.64 28.07
N GLY A 116 6.63 -36.39 29.32
CA GLY A 116 5.38 -36.92 29.87
C GLY A 116 4.12 -36.12 29.49
N ARG A 117 4.25 -34.81 29.23
CA ARG A 117 3.08 -33.92 29.02
C ARG A 117 3.06 -33.26 27.65
N ALA A 118 4.05 -32.42 27.36
CA ALA A 118 4.05 -31.60 26.15
C ALA A 118 4.20 -32.45 24.88
N SER A 119 5.14 -33.39 24.86
CA SER A 119 5.33 -34.28 23.71
C SER A 119 4.14 -35.22 23.53
N ALA A 120 3.59 -35.76 24.63
CA ALA A 120 2.42 -36.64 24.60
C ALA A 120 1.20 -35.91 24.02
N TYR A 121 0.94 -34.67 24.44
CA TYR A 121 -0.13 -33.84 23.91
C TYR A 121 0.01 -33.57 22.41
N ILE A 122 1.21 -33.14 21.96
CA ILE A 122 1.48 -32.90 20.53
C ILE A 122 1.32 -34.20 19.74
N TRP A 123 1.89 -35.31 20.24
CA TRP A 123 1.90 -36.59 19.56
C TRP A 123 0.49 -37.15 19.38
N ASP A 124 -0.35 -37.05 20.42
CA ASP A 124 -1.75 -37.48 20.34
C ASP A 124 -2.53 -36.62 19.33
N GLY A 125 -2.38 -35.30 19.39
CA GLY A 125 -2.98 -34.38 18.42
C GLY A 125 -2.57 -34.69 16.97
N LEU A 126 -1.29 -34.97 16.73
CA LEU A 126 -0.77 -35.35 15.41
C LEU A 126 -1.35 -36.69 14.93
N ARG A 127 -1.55 -37.64 15.85
CA ARG A 127 -2.12 -38.96 15.55
C ARG A 127 -3.59 -38.84 15.14
N LEU A 128 -4.36 -38.00 15.83
CA LEU A 128 -5.75 -37.69 15.47
C LEU A 128 -5.82 -37.01 14.10
N ALA A 129 -4.99 -36.00 13.85
CA ALA A 129 -4.95 -35.30 12.57
C ALA A 129 -4.65 -36.26 11.40
N ARG A 130 -3.67 -37.15 11.56
CA ARG A 130 -3.30 -38.14 10.55
C ARG A 130 -4.43 -39.12 10.23
N ARG A 131 -5.24 -39.52 11.23
CA ARG A 131 -6.43 -40.38 11.02
C ARG A 131 -7.52 -39.68 10.20
N LYS A 132 -7.64 -38.35 10.33
CA LYS A 132 -8.59 -37.54 9.55
C LYS A 132 -8.12 -37.24 8.11
N GLY A 133 -6.99 -37.81 7.68
CA GLY A 133 -6.43 -37.59 6.33
C GLY A 133 -5.60 -36.31 6.20
N SER A 134 -5.30 -35.62 7.31
CA SER A 134 -4.52 -34.39 7.33
C SER A 134 -3.02 -34.69 7.25
N ARG A 135 -2.53 -35.01 6.05
CA ARG A 135 -1.10 -35.26 5.79
C ARG A 135 -0.38 -34.06 5.19
N ASP A 136 -1.11 -33.13 4.61
CA ASP A 136 -0.55 -32.11 3.71
C ASP A 136 -0.53 -30.69 4.31
N MET A 137 -0.42 -30.56 5.64
CA MET A 137 -0.35 -29.26 6.32
C MET A 137 0.80 -28.39 5.78
N ALA A 138 1.96 -28.99 5.52
CA ALA A 138 3.11 -28.30 4.95
C ALA A 138 2.84 -27.79 3.52
N LEU A 139 2.10 -28.56 2.71
CA LEU A 139 1.69 -28.15 1.37
C LEU A 139 0.75 -26.94 1.42
N TYR A 140 -0.25 -26.96 2.31
CA TYR A 140 -1.16 -25.81 2.49
C TYR A 140 -0.40 -24.55 2.92
N TYR A 141 0.60 -24.68 3.79
CA TYR A 141 1.45 -23.55 4.18
C TYR A 141 2.28 -23.04 3.01
N ALA A 142 2.91 -23.94 2.24
CA ALA A 142 3.69 -23.58 1.06
C ALA A 142 2.81 -22.85 0.02
N VAL A 143 1.61 -23.36 -0.27
CA VAL A 143 0.63 -22.71 -1.16
C VAL A 143 0.24 -21.33 -0.63
N SER A 144 -0.06 -21.19 0.66
CA SER A 144 -0.42 -19.89 1.25
C SER A 144 0.73 -18.88 1.15
N THR A 145 1.97 -19.35 1.28
CA THR A 145 3.16 -18.51 1.13
C THR A 145 3.36 -18.07 -0.31
N VAL A 146 3.16 -18.98 -1.28
CA VAL A 146 3.19 -18.62 -2.71
C VAL A 146 2.12 -17.59 -3.04
N ILE A 147 0.89 -17.76 -2.55
CA ILE A 147 -0.20 -16.78 -2.71
C ILE A 147 0.21 -15.42 -2.12
N GLN A 148 0.82 -15.40 -0.93
CA GLN A 148 1.31 -14.18 -0.30
C GLN A 148 2.39 -13.49 -1.15
N SER A 149 3.36 -14.24 -1.68
CA SER A 149 4.42 -13.70 -2.53
C SER A 149 3.86 -13.14 -3.84
N VAL A 150 2.95 -13.88 -4.50
CA VAL A 150 2.29 -13.44 -5.73
C VAL A 150 1.47 -12.17 -5.47
N ASN A 151 0.71 -12.11 -4.37
CA ASN A 151 -0.02 -10.91 -3.98
C ASN A 151 0.92 -9.72 -3.81
N ALA A 152 2.06 -9.89 -3.11
CA ALA A 152 3.03 -8.81 -2.93
C ALA A 152 3.58 -8.28 -4.26
N TRP A 153 3.90 -9.16 -5.21
CA TRP A 153 4.33 -8.76 -6.56
C TRP A 153 3.24 -8.00 -7.32
N ILE A 154 1.98 -8.47 -7.24
CA ILE A 154 0.83 -7.79 -7.87
C ILE A 154 0.63 -6.39 -7.27
N GLN A 155 0.69 -6.24 -5.94
CA GLN A 155 0.54 -4.95 -5.28
C GLN A 155 1.65 -3.98 -5.66
N TRP A 156 2.88 -4.46 -5.77
CA TRP A 156 4.02 -3.66 -6.22
C TRP A 156 3.86 -3.21 -7.68
N TYR A 157 3.45 -4.12 -8.57
CA TYR A 157 3.16 -3.77 -9.96
C TYR A 157 2.00 -2.76 -10.08
N ALA A 158 0.95 -2.93 -9.28
CA ALA A 158 -0.17 -2.00 -9.22
C ALA A 158 0.26 -0.59 -8.76
N LEU A 159 1.15 -0.49 -7.76
CA LEU A 159 1.74 0.80 -7.36
C LEU A 159 2.56 1.41 -8.49
N ASN A 160 3.34 0.59 -9.20
CA ASN A 160 4.15 1.05 -10.33
C ASN A 160 3.29 1.61 -11.46
N SER A 161 2.17 0.95 -11.78
CA SER A 161 1.21 1.44 -12.77
C SER A 161 0.37 2.63 -12.29
N LEU A 162 0.17 2.82 -10.99
CA LEU A 162 -0.58 3.97 -10.46
C LEU A 162 0.26 5.25 -10.52
N LEU A 163 1.53 5.13 -10.16
CA LEU A 163 2.51 6.21 -10.20
C LEU A 163 3.11 6.39 -11.59
N ASP A 164 2.54 5.70 -12.59
CA ASP A 164 3.09 5.57 -13.93
C ASP A 164 3.53 6.93 -14.46
N SER A 165 4.83 7.00 -14.72
CA SER A 165 5.47 8.17 -15.28
C SER A 165 5.98 7.76 -16.65
N PRO A 166 5.82 8.61 -17.67
CA PRO A 166 6.32 8.31 -19.01
C PRO A 166 7.86 8.19 -19.09
N LEU A 167 8.61 8.43 -18.00
CA LEU A 167 10.07 8.42 -17.98
C LEU A 167 10.71 7.13 -17.42
N TYR A 168 10.03 6.34 -16.57
CA TYR A 168 10.67 5.20 -15.90
C TYR A 168 9.73 3.99 -15.81
N THR A 169 10.30 2.80 -16.04
CA THR A 169 9.59 1.51 -15.91
C THR A 169 9.52 1.01 -14.46
N LEU A 170 10.41 1.48 -13.58
CA LEU A 170 10.54 1.07 -12.18
C LEU A 170 10.83 2.29 -11.31
N TRP A 171 9.80 2.86 -10.67
CA TRP A 171 9.95 4.13 -9.93
C TRP A 171 10.81 4.03 -8.66
N GLY A 172 10.81 2.90 -7.96
CA GLY A 172 11.39 2.79 -6.61
C GLY A 172 12.93 3.00 -6.55
N PRO A 173 13.74 2.08 -7.10
CA PRO A 173 15.20 2.22 -7.07
C PRO A 173 15.73 3.44 -7.82
N ALA A 174 15.08 3.81 -8.93
CA ALA A 174 15.45 4.99 -9.72
C ALA A 174 15.29 6.27 -8.90
N LEU A 175 14.14 6.45 -8.24
CA LEU A 175 13.88 7.61 -7.38
C LEU A 175 14.87 7.69 -6.22
N VAL A 176 15.21 6.57 -5.59
CA VAL A 176 16.22 6.56 -4.51
C VAL A 176 17.59 7.00 -5.05
N GLY A 177 17.98 6.53 -6.24
CA GLY A 177 19.21 6.94 -6.90
C GLY A 177 19.23 8.43 -7.25
N ASP A 178 18.11 9.00 -7.69
CA ASP A 178 17.96 10.43 -7.98
C ASP A 178 18.08 11.25 -6.69
N LEU A 179 17.41 10.84 -5.61
CA LEU A 179 17.51 11.49 -4.30
C LEU A 179 18.94 11.44 -3.73
N MET A 180 19.65 10.32 -3.89
CA MET A 180 21.05 10.20 -3.45
C MET A 180 22.00 11.10 -4.25
N ARG A 181 21.68 11.38 -5.52
CA ARG A 181 22.42 12.32 -6.38
C ARG A 181 22.08 13.78 -6.11
N GLY A 182 21.00 14.04 -5.35
CA GLY A 182 20.48 15.39 -5.10
C GLY A 182 19.61 15.92 -6.24
N ASP A 183 19.11 15.05 -7.13
CA ASP A 183 18.22 15.42 -8.21
C ASP A 183 16.79 15.61 -7.65
N ASP A 184 16.37 16.87 -7.50
CA ASP A 184 15.07 17.23 -6.96
C ASP A 184 13.92 17.07 -7.98
N TRP A 185 12.68 17.10 -7.47
CA TRP A 185 11.42 17.04 -8.26
C TRP A 185 11.33 18.07 -9.39
N GLN A 186 12.07 19.17 -9.31
CA GLN A 186 12.10 20.21 -10.34
C GLN A 186 12.73 19.70 -11.65
N VAL A 187 13.67 18.76 -11.55
CA VAL A 187 14.39 18.17 -12.68
C VAL A 187 13.72 16.87 -13.10
N THR A 188 13.37 16.03 -12.14
CA THR A 188 12.82 14.69 -12.40
C THR A 188 11.32 14.72 -12.74
N GLY A 189 10.61 15.77 -12.33
CA GLY A 189 9.15 15.88 -12.47
C GLY A 189 8.36 14.91 -11.59
N HIS A 190 9.02 14.16 -10.72
CA HIS A 190 8.38 13.23 -9.80
C HIS A 190 7.94 13.93 -8.51
N PHE A 191 6.69 13.69 -8.11
CA PHE A 191 6.08 14.27 -6.91
C PHE A 191 6.32 15.79 -6.76
N PRO A 192 6.00 16.59 -7.79
CA PRO A 192 6.29 18.01 -7.74
C PRO A 192 5.42 18.71 -6.71
N ARG A 193 6.05 19.62 -5.97
CA ARG A 193 5.37 20.40 -4.91
C ARG A 193 4.60 21.59 -5.47
N ILE A 194 4.95 22.02 -6.68
CA ILE A 194 4.29 23.09 -7.42
C ILE A 194 3.78 22.51 -8.73
N THR A 195 2.50 22.75 -9.02
CA THR A 195 1.84 22.28 -10.23
C THR A 195 0.97 23.39 -10.82
N HIS A 196 0.61 23.24 -12.08
CA HIS A 196 -0.24 24.18 -12.80
C HIS A 196 -1.64 23.60 -12.98
N CYS A 197 -2.64 24.49 -13.01
CA CYS A 197 -4.04 24.15 -13.18
C CYS A 197 -4.69 25.12 -14.15
N ASP A 198 -5.47 24.59 -15.10
CA ASP A 198 -6.25 25.41 -16.03
C ASP A 198 -7.62 25.73 -15.44
N PHE A 199 -7.88 27.00 -15.15
CA PHE A 199 -9.18 27.45 -14.65
C PHE A 199 -10.01 28.10 -15.76
N ASN A 200 -11.08 27.43 -16.18
CA ASN A 200 -11.97 27.92 -17.23
C ASN A 200 -13.15 28.71 -16.65
N ARG A 201 -13.33 29.96 -17.11
CA ARG A 201 -14.48 30.79 -16.76
C ARG A 201 -15.46 30.85 -17.92
N ARG A 202 -16.72 30.53 -17.67
CA ARG A 202 -17.80 30.72 -18.67
C ARG A 202 -18.29 32.15 -18.61
N ARG A 203 -18.27 32.84 -19.74
CA ARG A 203 -18.95 34.12 -19.98
C ARG A 203 -19.70 33.98 -21.32
N PRO A 204 -20.87 34.61 -21.50
CA PRO A 204 -21.45 34.69 -22.84
C PRO A 204 -20.43 35.36 -23.76
N ALA A 205 -20.09 34.70 -24.86
CA ALA A 205 -19.18 35.26 -25.85
C ALA A 205 -19.84 36.50 -26.46
N SER A 206 -19.25 37.68 -26.28
CA SER A 206 -19.66 38.85 -27.04
C SER A 206 -19.21 38.63 -28.49
N VAL A 207 -20.17 38.44 -29.40
CA VAL A 207 -19.91 38.51 -30.84
C VAL A 207 -19.41 39.92 -31.11
N GLN A 208 -18.11 40.10 -31.30
CA GLN A 208 -17.56 41.34 -31.84
C GLN A 208 -17.94 41.37 -33.32
N VAL A 209 -19.06 42.02 -33.63
CA VAL A 209 -19.39 42.40 -35.00
C VAL A 209 -18.44 43.54 -35.35
N ASN A 210 -17.44 43.24 -36.17
CA ASN A 210 -16.60 44.26 -36.78
C ASN A 210 -17.51 45.11 -37.69
N PHE A 211 -17.78 46.35 -37.30
CA PHE A 211 -18.34 47.39 -38.17
C PHE A 211 -17.20 48.20 -38.77
#